data_AF-A0A1H5AE59-F1
#
_entry.id   AF-A0A1H5AE59-F1
#
_cell.length_a   1.000
_cell.length_b   1.000
_cell.length_c   1.000
_cell.angle_alpha   90.00
_cell.angle_beta   90.00
_cell.angle_gamma   90.00
#
_symmetry.space_group_name_H-M   'P 1'
#
loop_
_entity.id
_entity.type
_entity.pdbx_description
1 polymer ?
#
loop_
_entity_poly.entity_id
_entity_poly.type
_entity_poly.pdbx_seq_one_letter_code
_entity_poly.pdbx_strand_id
1 'polypeptide(L)'
;MTGNTGLLQTIPKCYLAAALKQLGIRPRRQYATRHTYATVCLMAGMTPAFVAKQLGHGVQVLLDTYARWIDSDADMLELEKLNRS
;
A
#
# COMPACT_ATOMS: atom_id res chain seq x y z
N MET A 1 -9.93 23.76 37.46
CA MET A 1 -10.42 24.22 36.15
C MET A 1 -9.16 24.48 35.32
N THR A 2 -8.66 23.60 34.46
CA THR A 2 -9.22 22.88 33.29
C THR A 2 -8.79 21.41 33.39
N GLY A 3 -9.63 20.41 33.14
CA GLY A 3 -10.20 20.10 31.84
C GLY A 3 -9.63 18.75 31.39
N ASN A 4 -10.31 17.68 31.76
CA ASN A 4 -10.10 16.28 31.37
C ASN A 4 -9.49 16.11 29.96
N THR A 5 -8.18 15.83 29.87
CA THR A 5 -7.53 15.41 28.61
C THR A 5 -7.15 13.93 28.68
N GLY A 6 -8.02 13.10 29.27
CA GLY A 6 -7.77 11.67 29.48
C GLY A 6 -8.44 10.73 28.48
N LEU A 7 -9.19 11.22 27.47
CA LEU A 7 -10.15 10.37 26.74
C LEU A 7 -10.16 10.44 25.21
N LEU A 8 -9.09 10.85 24.51
CA LEU A 8 -9.11 10.87 23.03
C LEU A 8 -7.83 10.37 22.31
N GLN A 9 -6.93 9.64 22.98
CA GLN A 9 -5.76 9.03 22.31
C GLN A 9 -6.00 7.59 21.80
N THR A 10 -7.24 7.09 21.81
CA THR A 10 -7.58 5.72 21.40
C THR A 10 -7.77 5.55 19.89
N ILE A 11 -7.66 6.61 19.09
CA ILE A 11 -7.84 6.52 17.62
C ILE A 11 -6.50 6.15 16.97
N PRO A 12 -6.40 5.03 16.21
CA PRO A 12 -5.17 4.62 15.52
C PRO A 12 -4.49 5.75 14.74
N LYS A 13 -5.30 6.67 14.18
CA LYS A 13 -4.90 7.87 13.43
C LYS A 13 -3.89 8.75 14.15
N CYS A 14 -3.97 8.85 15.46
CA CYS A 14 -3.16 9.75 16.26
C CYS A 14 -1.73 9.23 16.45
N TYR A 15 -1.53 7.91 16.52
CA TYR A 15 -0.20 7.31 16.77
C TYR A 15 0.75 7.51 15.59
N LEU A 16 0.30 7.22 14.36
CA LEU A 16 1.14 7.45 13.18
C LEU A 16 1.47 8.93 13.03
N ALA A 17 0.51 9.83 13.27
CA ALA A 17 0.73 11.26 13.19
C ALA A 17 1.75 11.74 14.23
N ALA A 18 1.68 11.22 15.46
CA ALA A 18 2.63 11.52 16.52
C ALA A 18 4.04 11.02 16.17
N ALA A 19 4.16 9.77 15.69
CA ALA A 19 5.43 9.19 15.29
C ALA A 19 6.09 9.97 14.13
N LEU A 20 5.32 10.30 13.09
CA LEU A 20 5.82 11.10 11.96
C LEU A 20 6.31 12.48 12.41
N LYS A 21 5.60 13.12 13.35
CA LYS A 21 5.99 14.41 13.91
C LYS A 21 7.31 14.32 14.70
N GLN A 22 7.48 13.28 15.50
CA GLN A 22 8.72 13.05 16.27
C GLN A 22 9.92 12.77 15.35
N LEU A 23 9.70 12.06 14.24
CA LEU A 23 10.74 11.76 13.24
C LEU A 23 11.02 12.93 12.29
N GLY A 24 10.31 14.06 12.40
CA GLY A 24 10.44 15.20 11.47
C GLY A 24 9.96 14.89 10.04
N ILE A 25 9.17 13.83 9.85
CA ILE A 25 8.66 13.41 8.54
C ILE A 25 7.37 14.18 8.24
N ARG A 26 7.20 14.60 6.98
CA ARG A 26 5.96 15.24 6.51
C ARG A 26 4.73 14.40 6.92
N PRO A 27 3.68 15.01 7.51
CA PRO A 27 2.48 14.27 7.91
C PRO A 27 1.81 13.61 6.69
N ARG A 28 1.46 12.33 6.83
CA ARG A 28 0.76 11.54 5.82
C ARG A 28 -0.50 10.92 6.40
N ARG A 29 -1.50 10.72 5.54
CA ARG A 29 -2.72 9.98 5.90
C ARG A 29 -2.37 8.51 6.11
N GLN A 30 -2.93 7.87 7.14
CA GLN A 30 -2.71 6.44 7.39
C GLN A 30 -3.04 5.57 6.19
N TYR A 31 -4.11 5.87 5.46
CA TYR A 31 -4.47 5.11 4.27
C TYR A 31 -3.38 5.11 3.18
N ALA A 32 -2.46 6.07 3.19
CA ALA A 32 -1.32 6.05 2.28
C ALA A 32 -0.41 4.84 2.53
N THR A 33 -0.28 4.36 3.78
CA THR A 33 0.53 3.17 4.09
C THR A 33 -0.05 1.91 3.45
N ARG A 34 -1.40 1.83 3.34
CA ARG A 34 -2.08 0.75 2.63
C ARG A 34 -1.76 0.75 1.13
N HIS A 35 -1.70 1.93 0.51
CA HIS A 35 -1.26 2.05 -0.88
C HIS A 35 0.21 1.65 -1.05
N THR A 36 1.08 2.13 -0.16
CA THR A 36 2.50 1.75 -0.15
C THR A 36 2.67 0.24 -0.03
N TYR A 37 1.91 -0.42 0.84
CA TYR A 37 1.95 -1.88 0.98
C TYR A 37 1.57 -2.58 -0.33
N ALA A 38 0.49 -2.15 -0.99
CA ALA A 38 0.07 -2.73 -2.27
C ALA A 38 1.17 -2.61 -3.34
N THR A 39 1.74 -1.41 -3.52
CA THR A 39 2.80 -1.15 -4.50
C THR A 39 4.05 -1.96 -4.22
N VAL A 40 4.51 -2.01 -2.96
CA VAL A 40 5.72 -2.77 -2.59
C VAL A 40 5.53 -4.27 -2.81
N CYS A 41 4.36 -4.84 -2.48
CA CYS A 41 4.09 -6.25 -2.74
C CYS A 41 4.10 -6.59 -4.23
N LEU A 42 3.54 -5.72 -5.07
CA LEU A 42 3.49 -5.93 -6.52
C LEU A 42 4.86 -5.79 -7.16
N MET A 43 5.63 -4.78 -6.76
CA MET A 43 7.03 -4.60 -7.20
C MET A 43 7.92 -5.76 -6.75
N ALA A 44 7.62 -6.39 -5.61
CA ALA A 44 8.30 -7.61 -5.16
C ALA A 44 7.88 -8.88 -5.92
N GLY A 45 7.04 -8.78 -6.95
CA GLY A 45 6.58 -9.91 -7.75
C GLY A 45 5.55 -10.82 -7.05
N MET A 46 4.91 -10.35 -5.97
CA MET A 46 3.88 -11.14 -5.28
C MET A 46 2.62 -11.28 -6.15
N THR A 47 1.99 -12.45 -6.08
CA THR A 47 0.77 -12.72 -6.84
C THR A 47 -0.35 -11.72 -6.50
N PRO A 48 -0.94 -11.02 -7.49
CA PRO A 48 -1.99 -10.02 -7.27
C PRO A 48 -3.20 -10.56 -6.48
N ALA A 49 -3.55 -11.83 -6.68
CA ALA A 49 -4.62 -12.50 -5.92
C ALA A 49 -4.34 -12.58 -4.41
N PHE A 50 -3.08 -12.83 -4.04
CA PHE A 50 -2.66 -12.86 -2.64
C PHE A 50 -2.70 -11.45 -2.03
N VAL A 51 -2.18 -10.46 -2.74
CA VAL A 51 -2.17 -9.06 -2.28
C VAL A 51 -3.59 -8.51 -2.12
N ALA A 52 -4.50 -8.81 -3.06
CA ALA A 52 -5.90 -8.42 -2.99
C ALA A 52 -6.61 -9.02 -1.76
N LYS A 53 -6.33 -10.29 -1.44
CA LYS A 53 -6.85 -10.94 -0.23
C LYS A 53 -6.37 -10.27 1.05
N GLN A 54 -5.09 -9.86 1.13
CA GLN A 54 -4.55 -9.14 2.29
C GLN A 54 -5.16 -7.75 2.44
N LEU A 55 -5.41 -7.07 1.32
CA LEU A 55 -6.07 -5.77 1.33
C LEU A 55 -7.57 -5.91 1.64
N GLY A 56 -8.20 -7.05 1.34
CA GLY A 56 -9.63 -7.26 1.58
C GLY A 56 -10.52 -6.64 0.50
N HIS A 57 -10.05 -6.62 -0.75
CA HIS A 57 -10.86 -6.28 -1.92
C HIS A 57 -10.69 -7.32 -3.02
N GLY A 58 -11.54 -7.24 -4.04
CA GLY A 58 -11.40 -8.09 -5.23
C GLY A 58 -10.10 -7.83 -6.00
N VAL A 59 -9.65 -8.84 -6.74
CA VAL A 59 -8.45 -8.72 -7.60
C VAL A 59 -8.65 -7.68 -8.70
N GLN A 60 -9.86 -7.58 -9.25
CA GLN A 60 -10.21 -6.56 -10.24
C GLN A 60 -9.90 -5.14 -9.74
N VAL A 61 -10.38 -4.80 -8.53
CA VAL A 61 -10.11 -3.50 -7.89
C VAL A 61 -8.61 -3.24 -7.70
N LEU A 62 -7.85 -4.29 -7.40
CA LEU A 62 -6.39 -4.21 -7.30
C LEU A 62 -5.77 -3.84 -8.65
N LEU A 63 -6.12 -4.60 -9.70
CA LEU A 63 -5.57 -4.41 -11.04
C LEU A 63 -5.98 -3.05 -11.62
N ASP A 64 -7.22 -2.63 -11.44
CA ASP A 64 -7.69 -1.30 -11.88
C ASP A 64 -6.83 -0.17 -11.31
N THR A 65 -6.37 -0.31 -10.06
CA THR A 65 -5.61 0.72 -9.36
C THR A 65 -4.11 0.60 -9.58
N TYR A 66 -3.57 -0.62 -9.67
CA TYR A 66 -2.13 -0.88 -9.60
C TYR A 66 -1.54 -1.65 -10.78
N ALA A 67 -2.31 -2.02 -11.81
CA ALA A 67 -1.79 -2.75 -12.97
C ALA A 67 -0.58 -2.06 -13.61
N ARG A 68 -0.54 -0.71 -13.60
CA ARG A 68 0.61 0.07 -14.07
C ARG A 68 1.93 -0.25 -13.36
N TRP A 69 1.89 -0.73 -12.12
CA TRP A 69 3.05 -0.98 -11.27
C TRP A 69 3.41 -2.46 -11.16
N ILE A 70 2.70 -3.32 -11.88
CA ILE A 70 3.08 -4.72 -12.05
C ILE A 70 4.18 -4.69 -13.12
N ASP A 71 5.42 -4.89 -12.68
CA ASP A 71 6.62 -4.46 -13.40
C ASP A 71 6.92 -5.27 -14.68
N SER A 72 7.68 -4.62 -15.55
CA SER A 72 8.00 -4.97 -16.94
C SER A 72 8.89 -6.19 -17.11
N ASP A 73 9.45 -6.78 -16.04
CA ASP A 73 10.19 -8.04 -16.13
C ASP A 73 9.28 -9.19 -16.59
N ALA A 74 8.01 -9.18 -16.15
CA ALA A 74 7.01 -10.10 -16.66
C ALA A 74 6.73 -9.82 -18.15
N ASP A 75 6.61 -8.54 -18.53
CA ASP A 75 6.39 -8.14 -19.93
C ASP A 75 7.56 -8.57 -20.83
N MET A 76 8.80 -8.48 -20.34
CA MET A 76 10.00 -8.88 -21.05
C MET A 76 10.03 -10.39 -21.31
N LEU A 77 9.64 -11.19 -20.32
CA LEU A 77 9.44 -12.65 -20.47
C LEU A 77 8.30 -12.99 -21.43
N GLU A 78 7.19 -12.24 -21.42
CA GLU A 78 6.10 -12.44 -22.38
C GLU A 78 6.52 -12.03 -23.82
N LEU A 79 7.30 -10.96 -23.97
CA LEU A 79 7.91 -10.55 -25.24
C LEU A 79 8.87 -11.61 -25.78
N GLU A 80 9.67 -12.24 -24.92
CA GLU A 80 10.56 -13.34 -25.32
C GLU A 80 9.80 -14.56 -25.86
N LYS A 81 8.59 -14.85 -25.33
CA LYS A 81 7.74 -15.93 -25.86
C LYS A 81 7.27 -15.63 -27.28
N LEU A 82 6.91 -14.39 -27.56
CA LEU A 82 6.53 -13.93 -28.90
C LEU A 82 7.71 -13.98 -29.89
N ASN A 83 8.93 -13.71 -29.42
CA ASN A 83 10.12 -13.73 -30.27
C ASN A 83 10.64 -15.16 -30.57
N ARG A 84 10.13 -16.16 -29.84
CA ARG A 84 10.47 -17.59 -30.03
C ARG A 84 9.46 -18.34 -30.91
N SER A 85 8.31 -17.75 -31.22
CA SER A 85 7.29 -18.29 -32.14
C SER A 85 7.51 -17.81 -33.57
#